data_AF-A0A534VGD1-F1
#
_entry.id   AF-A0A534VGD1-F1
#
_cell.length_a   1.000
_cell.length_b   1.000
_cell.length_c   1.000
_cell.angle_alpha   90.00
_cell.angle_beta   90.00
_cell.angle_gamma   90.00
#
_symmetry.space_group_name_H-M   'P 1'
#
loop_
_entity.id
_entity.type
_entity.pdbx_description
1 polymer ?
#
loop_
_entity_poly.entity_id
_entity_poly.type
_entity_poly.pdbx_seq_one_letter_code
_entity_poly.pdbx_strand_id
1 'polypeptide(L)'
;MIRVYNYLKLKMQDNLQWGKTNSLSLAQVKSTNALSLNNEMEGLERFVDRIGKLKAAVRAGEAMVIEEARQAEQLAGNLKADIAALEAKLKEMEETIRRKDSSRQKMEETLNDEIKNLQNDVKKKDETLATRGNEINDYKSKIDDNVKQIGELELANRKTTEEAASHAKRAEDVAETSQAKITVFESHLKVTEKLARQKESTIKELEQKLAAKVQEFESMAKDKRELVTRRDAEISDLKSKIDDNRKQIGELELANRKTTEEAASHAKRAEDVAETSRAKITALESQLNETEKLTRQKETSIKEVEQKLAAKVQEFESMVKDKELLIRRDAEISDLKSQLKRLPKGIGQISSFFRQAEALSGIEGQDVSTAAQNEPVDEVEEKPVAVQSNIARVTLIVPAAEVEMVSPEIFQRIISELVQVTNVMAPVASLIVRQQAKALGESVEKFPRTRLPELLEGLAKEISDDGNRQIDFRQRLAQSAQIILN
;
A
#
# COMPACT_ATOMS: atom_id res chain seq x y z
N MET A 1 -2.25 0.44 -170.34
CA MET A 1 -2.75 -0.34 -171.50
C MET A 1 -3.28 0.52 -172.64
N ILE A 2 -4.54 0.97 -172.66
CA ILE A 2 -5.23 1.52 -173.87
C ILE A 2 -4.40 2.53 -174.69
N ARG A 3 -3.71 3.50 -174.06
CA ARG A 3 -2.88 4.49 -174.76
C ARG A 3 -1.70 3.88 -175.55
N VAL A 4 -1.10 2.79 -175.07
CA VAL A 4 0.05 2.11 -175.72
C VAL A 4 -0.42 1.36 -176.97
N TYR A 5 -1.56 0.67 -176.87
CA TYR A 5 -2.15 -0.07 -178.00
C TYR A 5 -2.52 0.88 -179.16
N ASN A 6 -3.11 2.04 -178.85
CA ASN A 6 -3.42 3.05 -179.86
C ASN A 6 -2.16 3.69 -180.48
N TYR A 7 -1.11 3.95 -179.70
CA TYR A 7 0.17 4.44 -180.24
C TYR A 7 0.80 3.43 -181.21
N LEU A 8 0.80 2.14 -180.86
CA LEU A 8 1.35 1.09 -181.71
C LEU A 8 0.53 0.91 -182.99
N LYS A 9 -0.81 0.93 -182.90
CA LYS A 9 -1.71 0.84 -184.06
C LYS A 9 -1.51 2.02 -185.03
N LEU A 10 -1.43 3.25 -184.52
CA LEU A 10 -1.18 4.44 -185.34
C LEU A 10 0.17 4.34 -186.05
N LYS A 11 1.22 3.95 -185.32
CA LYS A 11 2.59 3.83 -185.84
C LYS A 11 2.78 2.66 -186.82
N MET A 12 1.93 1.63 -186.78
CA MET A 12 1.87 0.61 -187.83
C MET A 12 1.08 1.07 -189.07
N GLN A 13 0.13 1.99 -188.91
CA GLN A 13 -0.65 2.54 -190.02
C GLN A 13 0.14 3.61 -190.81
N ASP A 14 0.97 4.42 -190.13
CA ASP A 14 1.89 5.37 -190.78
C ASP A 14 3.00 4.67 -191.59
N ASN A 15 3.53 3.55 -191.08
CA ASN A 15 4.64 2.82 -191.72
C ASN A 15 4.23 1.92 -192.90
N LEU A 16 2.95 1.94 -193.32
CA LEU A 16 2.46 1.15 -194.45
C LEU A 16 2.29 1.94 -195.77
N GLN A 17 2.82 3.16 -195.86
CA GLN A 17 2.90 3.89 -197.12
C GLN A 17 4.10 3.41 -197.96
N TRP A 18 3.86 2.45 -198.86
CA TRP A 18 4.87 2.02 -199.82
C TRP A 18 5.13 3.12 -200.86
N GLY A 19 6.30 3.76 -200.76
CA GLY A 19 6.65 4.92 -201.57
C GLY A 19 6.76 4.60 -203.06
N LYS A 20 6.12 5.42 -203.90
CA LYS A 20 6.39 5.46 -205.34
C LYS A 20 7.88 5.72 -205.59
N THR A 21 8.59 4.77 -206.18
CA THR A 21 9.81 5.06 -206.93
C THR A 21 9.85 4.28 -208.25
N ASN A 22 10.06 5.06 -209.31
CA ASN A 22 10.82 4.72 -210.51
C ASN A 22 10.39 3.46 -211.30
N SER A 23 9.64 3.74 -212.36
CA SER A 23 9.54 2.96 -213.60
C SER A 23 10.81 2.17 -213.94
N LEU A 24 10.71 0.84 -213.92
CA LEU A 24 11.69 -0.05 -214.55
C LEU A 24 11.47 -0.05 -216.07
N SER A 25 12.11 0.92 -216.73
CA SER A 25 12.05 1.10 -218.17
C SER A 25 13.45 1.32 -218.76
N LEU A 26 14.09 0.25 -219.23
CA LEU A 26 14.77 0.22 -220.54
C LEU A 26 15.36 -1.18 -220.85
N ALA A 27 14.86 -1.81 -221.91
CA ALA A 27 15.63 -2.68 -222.80
C ALA A 27 14.86 -2.81 -224.13
N GLN A 28 15.26 -2.09 -225.19
CA GLN A 28 14.78 -2.40 -226.54
C GLN A 28 15.57 -3.60 -227.06
N VAL A 29 14.93 -4.76 -227.20
CA VAL A 29 15.51 -5.88 -227.96
C VAL A 29 15.42 -5.55 -229.46
N LYS A 30 16.35 -4.69 -229.92
CA LYS A 30 16.50 -4.27 -231.32
C LYS A 30 17.77 -4.89 -231.92
N SER A 31 17.90 -6.21 -231.77
CA SER A 31 19.01 -7.01 -232.29
C SER A 31 18.56 -8.43 -232.59
N THR A 32 18.79 -8.89 -233.82
CA THR A 32 18.61 -10.28 -234.22
C THR A 32 19.87 -11.08 -233.86
N ASN A 33 19.95 -11.63 -232.64
CA ASN A 33 20.82 -12.77 -232.29
C ASN A 33 20.46 -13.37 -230.91
N ALA A 34 20.61 -14.69 -230.76
CA ALA A 34 19.92 -15.47 -229.72
C ALA A 34 20.51 -15.43 -228.29
N LEU A 35 21.69 -14.82 -228.08
CA LEU A 35 22.45 -14.93 -226.82
C LEU A 35 21.90 -14.10 -225.63
N SER A 36 20.98 -13.15 -225.86
CA SER A 36 20.56 -12.19 -224.83
C SER A 36 19.58 -12.74 -223.78
N LEU A 37 18.82 -13.80 -224.11
CA LEU A 37 17.65 -14.23 -223.34
C LEU A 37 18.01 -15.06 -222.08
N ASN A 38 19.21 -15.64 -222.05
CA ASN A 38 19.65 -16.51 -220.95
C ASN A 38 19.91 -15.73 -219.64
N ASN A 39 20.46 -14.51 -219.74
CA ASN A 39 20.90 -13.73 -218.59
C ASN A 39 19.73 -13.16 -217.74
N GLU A 40 18.58 -12.90 -218.36
CA GLU A 40 17.39 -12.42 -217.64
C GLU A 40 16.71 -13.53 -216.83
N MET A 41 16.76 -14.77 -217.33
CA MET A 41 16.18 -15.95 -216.67
C MET A 41 16.91 -16.26 -215.36
N GLU A 42 18.25 -16.20 -215.36
CA GLU A 42 19.09 -16.26 -214.16
C GLU A 42 18.74 -15.15 -213.14
N GLY A 43 18.38 -13.94 -213.62
CA GLY A 43 17.99 -12.82 -212.77
C GLY A 43 16.70 -13.09 -211.98
N LEU A 44 15.71 -13.69 -212.63
CA LEU A 44 14.46 -14.12 -212.00
C LEU A 44 14.68 -15.26 -211.01
N GLU A 45 15.50 -16.26 -211.36
CA GLU A 45 15.79 -17.40 -210.50
C GLU A 45 16.50 -16.97 -209.20
N ARG A 46 17.49 -16.07 -209.30
CA ARG A 46 18.13 -15.41 -208.14
C ARG A 46 17.15 -14.62 -207.28
N PHE A 47 16.07 -14.07 -207.86
CA PHE A 47 15.04 -13.34 -207.12
C PHE A 47 14.07 -14.27 -206.38
N VAL A 48 13.66 -15.37 -207.01
CA VAL A 48 12.86 -16.43 -206.39
C VAL A 48 13.62 -17.08 -205.23
N ASP A 49 14.91 -17.38 -205.41
CA ASP A 49 15.79 -17.90 -204.36
C ASP A 49 15.98 -16.89 -203.20
N ARG A 50 16.08 -15.58 -203.50
CA ARG A 50 16.02 -14.51 -202.49
C ARG A 50 14.70 -14.51 -201.71
N ILE A 51 13.56 -14.68 -202.37
CA ILE A 51 12.24 -14.78 -201.71
C ILE A 51 12.16 -16.06 -200.87
N GLY A 52 12.70 -17.19 -201.34
CA GLY A 52 12.80 -18.43 -200.58
C GLY A 52 13.60 -18.25 -199.29
N LYS A 53 14.77 -17.62 -199.39
CA LYS A 53 15.64 -17.27 -198.25
C LYS A 53 14.97 -16.29 -197.29
N LEU A 54 14.27 -15.27 -197.79
CA LEU A 54 13.49 -14.34 -196.95
C LEU A 54 12.33 -15.07 -196.25
N LYS A 55 11.60 -15.96 -196.94
CA LYS A 55 10.50 -16.74 -196.37
C LYS A 55 10.98 -17.75 -195.31
N ALA A 56 12.18 -18.31 -195.49
CA ALA A 56 12.84 -19.12 -194.47
C ALA A 56 13.28 -18.28 -193.26
N ALA A 57 13.87 -17.10 -193.49
CA ALA A 57 14.26 -16.18 -192.42
C ALA A 57 13.05 -15.63 -191.63
N VAL A 58 11.94 -15.32 -192.30
CA VAL A 58 10.67 -14.95 -191.66
C VAL A 58 10.16 -16.11 -190.81
N ARG A 59 10.10 -17.35 -191.32
CA ARG A 59 9.69 -18.52 -190.53
C ARG A 59 10.61 -18.81 -189.34
N ALA A 60 11.92 -18.59 -189.48
CA ALA A 60 12.86 -18.70 -188.38
C ALA A 60 12.64 -17.60 -187.34
N GLY A 61 12.37 -16.37 -187.76
CA GLY A 61 11.99 -15.26 -186.88
C GLY A 61 10.65 -15.47 -186.18
N GLU A 62 9.63 -15.98 -186.89
CA GLU A 62 8.33 -16.39 -186.33
C GLU A 62 8.52 -17.47 -185.25
N ALA A 63 9.29 -18.53 -185.55
CA ALA A 63 9.59 -19.58 -184.59
C ALA A 63 10.41 -19.09 -183.39
N MET A 64 11.38 -18.19 -183.61
CA MET A 64 12.17 -17.57 -182.54
C MET A 64 11.30 -16.67 -181.66
N VAL A 65 10.41 -15.86 -182.23
CA VAL A 65 9.47 -15.01 -181.48
C VAL A 65 8.44 -15.85 -180.72
N ILE A 66 8.00 -16.99 -181.26
CA ILE A 66 7.14 -17.94 -180.53
C ILE A 66 7.89 -18.56 -179.34
N GLU A 67 9.15 -18.96 -179.52
CA GLU A 67 9.95 -19.53 -178.43
C GLU A 67 10.37 -18.48 -177.39
N GLU A 68 10.70 -17.25 -177.80
CA GLU A 68 10.98 -16.10 -176.93
C GLU A 68 9.72 -15.68 -176.16
N ALA A 69 8.54 -15.67 -176.81
CA ALA A 69 7.26 -15.48 -176.14
C ALA A 69 6.97 -16.62 -175.13
N ARG A 70 7.24 -17.88 -175.50
CA ARG A 70 7.08 -19.03 -174.60
C ARG A 70 8.02 -18.94 -173.38
N GLN A 71 9.25 -18.48 -173.58
CA GLN A 71 10.21 -18.23 -172.49
C GLN A 71 9.79 -17.03 -171.63
N ALA A 72 9.25 -15.95 -172.22
CA ALA A 72 8.71 -14.81 -171.50
C ALA A 72 7.44 -15.19 -170.70
N GLU A 73 6.57 -16.05 -171.22
CA GLU A 73 5.43 -16.61 -170.49
C GLU A 73 5.87 -17.53 -169.36
N GLN A 74 6.90 -18.38 -169.56
CA GLN A 74 7.48 -19.18 -168.47
C GLN A 74 8.14 -18.30 -167.39
N LEU A 75 8.87 -17.25 -167.77
CA LEU A 75 9.45 -16.29 -166.85
C LEU A 75 8.36 -15.56 -166.06
N ALA A 76 7.33 -15.05 -166.73
CA ALA A 76 6.20 -14.38 -166.09
C ALA A 76 5.39 -15.32 -165.19
N GLY A 77 5.24 -16.59 -165.56
CA GLY A 77 4.64 -17.63 -164.75
C GLY A 77 5.43 -17.92 -163.47
N ASN A 78 6.74 -18.08 -163.59
CA ASN A 78 7.65 -18.28 -162.46
C ASN A 78 7.64 -17.06 -161.52
N LEU A 79 7.84 -15.85 -162.04
CA LEU A 79 7.80 -14.61 -161.26
C LEU A 79 6.45 -14.41 -160.56
N LYS A 80 5.32 -14.78 -161.20
CA LYS A 80 3.99 -14.75 -160.58
C LYS A 80 3.85 -15.76 -159.45
N ALA A 81 4.44 -16.96 -159.58
CA ALA A 81 4.48 -17.95 -158.52
C ALA A 81 5.36 -17.50 -157.34
N ASP A 82 6.52 -16.92 -157.62
CA ASP A 82 7.44 -16.36 -156.60
C ASP A 82 6.79 -15.19 -155.85
N ILE A 83 6.12 -14.27 -156.54
CA ILE A 83 5.35 -13.18 -155.93
C ILE A 83 4.25 -13.75 -155.01
N ALA A 84 3.44 -14.70 -155.49
CA ALA A 84 2.39 -15.32 -154.67
C ALA A 84 2.96 -16.07 -153.44
N ALA A 85 4.13 -16.71 -153.58
CA ALA A 85 4.83 -17.38 -152.48
C ALA A 85 5.41 -16.38 -151.45
N LEU A 86 5.89 -15.22 -151.90
CA LEU A 86 6.36 -14.13 -151.04
C LEU A 86 5.19 -13.43 -150.33
N GLU A 87 4.08 -13.15 -151.02
CA GLU A 87 2.84 -12.63 -150.44
C GLU A 87 2.28 -13.58 -149.36
N ALA A 88 2.28 -14.89 -149.62
CA ALA A 88 1.86 -15.89 -148.64
C ALA A 88 2.75 -15.89 -147.38
N LYS A 89 4.09 -15.87 -147.55
CA LYS A 89 5.05 -15.79 -146.44
C LYS A 89 4.96 -14.48 -145.66
N LEU A 90 4.74 -13.36 -146.35
CA LEU A 90 4.56 -12.05 -145.73
C LEU A 90 3.30 -12.06 -144.87
N LYS A 91 2.18 -12.55 -145.40
CA LYS A 91 0.92 -12.69 -144.65
C LYS A 91 1.02 -13.64 -143.45
N GLU A 92 1.76 -14.75 -143.59
CA GLU A 92 2.06 -15.65 -142.46
C GLU A 92 2.90 -14.96 -141.38
N MET A 93 3.87 -14.14 -141.78
CA MET A 93 4.70 -13.35 -140.88
C MET A 93 3.89 -12.26 -140.16
N GLU A 94 3.05 -11.50 -140.87
CA GLU A 94 2.13 -10.50 -140.30
C GLU A 94 1.19 -11.13 -139.26
N GLU A 95 0.56 -12.25 -139.58
CA GLU A 95 -0.30 -12.98 -138.65
C GLU A 95 0.49 -13.55 -137.45
N THR A 96 1.73 -13.97 -137.65
CA THR A 96 2.61 -14.42 -136.57
C THR A 96 3.03 -13.27 -135.64
N ILE A 97 3.32 -12.09 -136.20
CA ILE A 97 3.60 -10.86 -135.45
C ILE A 97 2.36 -10.46 -134.66
N ARG A 98 1.19 -10.37 -135.30
CA ARG A 98 -0.09 -10.02 -134.66
C ARG A 98 -0.45 -10.94 -133.49
N ARG A 99 -0.20 -12.25 -133.62
CA ARG A 99 -0.38 -13.21 -132.52
C ARG A 99 0.61 -12.98 -131.38
N LYS A 100 1.88 -12.69 -131.69
CA LYS A 100 2.90 -12.35 -130.69
C LYS A 100 2.59 -11.03 -129.97
N ASP A 101 2.17 -9.98 -130.67
CA ASP A 101 1.73 -8.72 -130.06
C ASP A 101 0.50 -8.92 -129.17
N SER A 102 -0.50 -9.68 -129.63
CA SER A 102 -1.69 -10.03 -128.82
C SER A 102 -1.33 -10.84 -127.57
N SER A 103 -0.31 -11.71 -127.66
CA SER A 103 0.19 -12.47 -126.51
C SER A 103 1.06 -11.62 -125.58
N ARG A 104 1.81 -10.64 -126.11
CA ARG A 104 2.60 -9.69 -125.32
C ARG A 104 1.67 -8.77 -124.54
N GLN A 105 0.66 -8.18 -125.18
CA GLN A 105 -0.32 -7.33 -124.52
C GLN A 105 -0.99 -8.04 -123.34
N LYS A 106 -1.46 -9.29 -123.52
CA LYS A 106 -2.06 -10.07 -122.43
C LYS A 106 -1.08 -10.36 -121.28
N MET A 107 0.20 -10.54 -121.59
CA MET A 107 1.25 -10.70 -120.57
C MET A 107 1.51 -9.37 -119.84
N GLU A 108 1.59 -8.26 -120.57
CA GLU A 108 1.73 -6.90 -120.01
C GLU A 108 0.53 -6.54 -119.12
N GLU A 109 -0.71 -6.84 -119.53
CA GLU A 109 -1.93 -6.69 -118.73
C GLU A 109 -1.85 -7.52 -117.44
N THR A 110 -1.52 -8.80 -117.54
CA THR A 110 -1.40 -9.72 -116.38
C THR A 110 -0.33 -9.25 -115.40
N LEU A 111 0.85 -8.86 -115.89
CA LEU A 111 1.96 -8.37 -115.05
C LEU A 111 1.63 -7.03 -114.40
N ASN A 112 0.91 -6.12 -115.08
CA ASN A 112 0.48 -4.86 -114.48
C ASN A 112 -0.52 -5.07 -113.33
N ASP A 113 -1.47 -5.99 -113.47
CA ASP A 113 -2.38 -6.34 -112.38
C ASP A 113 -1.66 -7.06 -111.22
N GLU A 114 -0.70 -7.94 -111.50
CA GLU A 114 0.14 -8.55 -110.46
C GLU A 114 0.98 -7.51 -109.70
N ILE A 115 1.66 -6.60 -110.41
CA ILE A 115 2.43 -5.48 -109.82
C ILE A 115 1.51 -4.63 -108.92
N LYS A 116 0.31 -4.29 -109.40
CA LYS A 116 -0.66 -3.48 -108.65
C LYS A 116 -1.17 -4.19 -107.40
N ASN A 117 -1.41 -5.51 -107.47
CA ASN A 117 -1.78 -6.32 -106.31
C ASN A 117 -0.64 -6.40 -105.28
N LEU A 118 0.59 -6.65 -105.73
CA LEU A 118 1.78 -6.65 -104.87
C LEU A 118 2.01 -5.29 -104.20
N GLN A 119 1.85 -4.17 -104.93
CA GLN A 119 1.93 -2.82 -104.37
C GLN A 119 0.88 -2.58 -103.27
N ASN A 120 -0.37 -3.02 -103.48
CA ASN A 120 -1.42 -2.92 -102.47
C ASN A 120 -1.10 -3.75 -101.21
N ASP A 121 -0.55 -4.95 -101.36
CA ASP A 121 -0.21 -5.82 -100.23
C ASP A 121 1.07 -5.41 -99.50
N VAL A 122 2.02 -4.76 -100.17
CA VAL A 122 3.14 -4.05 -99.52
C VAL A 122 2.59 -2.91 -98.67
N LYS A 123 1.75 -2.03 -99.24
CA LYS A 123 1.17 -0.89 -98.51
C LYS A 123 0.40 -1.31 -97.24
N LYS A 124 -0.42 -2.38 -97.30
CA LYS A 124 -1.10 -2.95 -96.12
C LYS A 124 -0.12 -3.47 -95.07
N LYS A 125 0.99 -4.08 -95.48
CA LYS A 125 2.04 -4.56 -94.56
C LYS A 125 2.76 -3.40 -93.89
N ASP A 126 3.09 -2.34 -94.63
CA ASP A 126 3.71 -1.14 -94.09
C ASP A 126 2.81 -0.43 -93.07
N GLU A 127 1.51 -0.32 -93.36
CA GLU A 127 0.50 0.18 -92.42
C GLU A 127 0.41 -0.70 -91.15
N THR A 128 0.46 -2.02 -91.30
CA THR A 128 0.45 -2.99 -90.17
C THR A 128 1.76 -2.97 -89.37
N LEU A 129 2.89 -2.66 -89.99
CA LEU A 129 4.18 -2.50 -89.31
C LEU A 129 4.23 -1.16 -88.55
N ALA A 130 3.62 -0.10 -89.09
CA ALA A 130 3.51 1.19 -88.42
C ALA A 130 2.64 1.12 -87.15
N THR A 131 1.47 0.44 -87.20
CA THR A 131 0.65 0.25 -86.00
C THR A 131 1.37 -0.56 -84.92
N ARG A 132 1.99 -1.69 -85.29
CA ARG A 132 2.81 -2.49 -84.38
C ARG A 132 4.01 -1.74 -83.80
N GLY A 133 4.64 -0.86 -84.59
CA GLY A 133 5.71 0.01 -84.11
C GLY A 133 5.24 0.96 -83.00
N ASN A 134 4.03 1.52 -83.14
CA ASN A 134 3.42 2.36 -82.11
C ASN A 134 3.03 1.56 -80.86
N GLU A 135 2.46 0.36 -81.01
CA GLU A 135 2.17 -0.56 -79.90
C GLU A 135 3.43 -0.94 -79.11
N ILE A 136 4.53 -1.27 -79.81
CA ILE A 136 5.82 -1.57 -79.18
C ILE A 136 6.37 -0.39 -78.38
N ASN A 137 6.21 0.85 -78.88
CA ASN A 137 6.63 2.06 -78.16
C ASN A 137 5.78 2.33 -76.91
N ASP A 138 4.46 2.11 -76.96
CA ASP A 138 3.56 2.21 -75.81
C ASP A 138 3.89 1.15 -74.74
N TYR A 139 4.07 -0.12 -75.13
CA TYR A 139 4.51 -1.17 -74.22
C TYR A 139 5.88 -0.89 -73.62
N LYS A 140 6.83 -0.33 -74.40
CA LYS A 140 8.14 0.07 -73.88
C LYS A 140 8.03 1.15 -72.81
N SER A 141 7.25 2.21 -73.04
CA SER A 141 7.03 3.26 -72.04
C SER A 141 6.43 2.70 -70.75
N LYS A 142 5.46 1.79 -70.86
CA LYS A 142 4.83 1.11 -69.70
C LYS A 142 5.82 0.20 -68.96
N ILE A 143 6.73 -0.47 -69.67
CA ILE A 143 7.83 -1.24 -69.05
C ILE A 143 8.79 -0.32 -68.31
N ASP A 144 9.23 0.78 -68.94
CA ASP A 144 10.15 1.76 -68.34
C ASP A 144 9.54 2.41 -67.07
N ASP A 145 8.24 2.67 -67.04
CA ASP A 145 7.54 3.19 -65.86
C ASP A 145 7.32 2.12 -64.77
N ASN A 146 6.97 0.89 -65.13
CA ASN A 146 6.89 -0.22 -64.18
C ASN A 146 8.25 -0.52 -63.52
N VAL A 147 9.35 -0.42 -64.27
CA VAL A 147 10.72 -0.60 -63.73
C VAL A 147 11.06 0.46 -62.68
N LYS A 148 10.63 1.73 -62.86
CA LYS A 148 10.79 2.79 -61.84
C LYS A 148 10.00 2.44 -60.58
N GLN A 149 8.73 2.08 -60.72
CA GLN A 149 7.86 1.72 -59.58
C GLN A 149 8.40 0.52 -58.80
N ILE A 150 8.93 -0.50 -59.48
CA ILE A 150 9.57 -1.66 -58.83
C ILE A 150 10.82 -1.21 -58.05
N GLY A 151 11.65 -0.34 -58.62
CA GLY A 151 12.82 0.22 -57.93
C GLY A 151 12.47 1.04 -56.67
N GLU A 152 11.40 1.84 -56.72
CA GLU A 152 10.87 2.59 -55.58
C GLU A 152 10.32 1.65 -54.49
N LEU A 153 9.56 0.62 -54.87
CA LEU A 153 9.03 -0.39 -53.94
C LEU A 153 10.14 -1.24 -53.30
N GLU A 154 11.19 -1.59 -54.05
CA GLU A 154 12.36 -2.27 -53.50
C GLU A 154 13.10 -1.39 -52.49
N LEU A 155 13.30 -0.10 -52.79
CA LEU A 155 13.93 0.84 -51.87
C LEU A 155 13.11 1.01 -50.59
N ALA A 156 11.78 1.11 -50.72
CA ALA A 156 10.87 1.18 -49.57
C ALA A 156 10.94 -0.10 -48.71
N ASN A 157 10.95 -1.29 -49.32
CA ASN A 157 11.03 -2.57 -48.60
C ASN A 157 12.39 -2.77 -47.90
N ARG A 158 13.50 -2.32 -48.50
CA ARG A 158 14.82 -2.33 -47.82
C ARG A 158 14.81 -1.40 -46.62
N LYS A 159 14.30 -0.18 -46.78
CA LYS A 159 14.18 0.78 -45.67
C LYS A 159 13.29 0.25 -44.53
N THR A 160 12.11 -0.29 -44.82
CA THR A 160 11.21 -0.79 -43.76
C THR A 160 11.76 -2.03 -43.05
N THR A 161 12.55 -2.87 -43.73
CA THR A 161 13.23 -4.01 -43.08
C THR A 161 14.43 -3.58 -42.24
N GLU A 162 15.20 -2.57 -42.66
CA GLU A 162 16.26 -1.95 -41.85
C GLU A 162 15.69 -1.24 -40.61
N GLU A 163 14.58 -0.51 -40.75
CA GLU A 163 13.86 0.12 -39.64
C GLU A 163 13.30 -0.94 -38.68
N ALA A 164 12.67 -2.01 -39.19
CA ALA A 164 12.16 -3.11 -38.38
C ALA A 164 13.27 -3.82 -37.57
N ALA A 165 14.41 -4.12 -38.20
CA ALA A 165 15.58 -4.70 -37.50
C ALA A 165 16.13 -3.76 -36.42
N SER A 166 16.19 -2.46 -36.71
CA SER A 166 16.62 -1.43 -35.75
C SER A 166 15.66 -1.29 -34.56
N HIS A 167 14.35 -1.43 -34.80
CA HIS A 167 13.33 -1.42 -33.75
C HIS A 167 13.33 -2.72 -32.93
N ALA A 168 13.53 -3.89 -33.55
CA ALA A 168 13.65 -5.16 -32.87
C ALA A 168 14.84 -5.16 -31.89
N LYS A 169 16.03 -4.74 -32.35
CA LYS A 169 17.21 -4.62 -31.48
C LYS A 169 16.97 -3.66 -30.30
N ARG A 170 16.34 -2.50 -30.55
CA ARG A 170 16.02 -1.55 -29.46
C ARG A 170 15.06 -2.15 -28.43
N ALA A 171 14.15 -3.04 -28.84
CA ALA A 171 13.26 -3.75 -27.92
C ALA A 171 14.02 -4.81 -27.10
N GLU A 172 14.99 -5.50 -27.71
CA GLU A 172 15.91 -6.44 -27.05
C GLU A 172 16.78 -5.73 -26.00
N ASP A 173 17.47 -4.64 -26.37
CA ASP A 173 18.28 -3.81 -25.46
C ASP A 173 17.47 -3.35 -24.22
N VAL A 174 16.19 -2.98 -24.42
CA VAL A 174 15.27 -2.55 -23.35
C VAL A 174 14.78 -3.73 -22.51
N ALA A 175 14.54 -4.90 -23.10
CA ALA A 175 14.13 -6.11 -22.38
C ALA A 175 15.26 -6.60 -21.46
N GLU A 176 16.50 -6.71 -21.96
CA GLU A 176 17.68 -7.07 -21.15
C GLU A 176 17.89 -6.08 -20.00
N THR A 177 17.88 -4.78 -20.31
CA THR A 177 18.03 -3.70 -19.30
C THR A 177 16.94 -3.75 -18.23
N SER A 178 15.73 -4.15 -18.58
CA SER A 178 14.60 -4.27 -17.65
C SER A 178 14.72 -5.53 -16.79
N GLN A 179 15.08 -6.67 -17.39
CA GLN A 179 15.29 -7.93 -16.68
C GLN A 179 16.42 -7.82 -15.66
N ALA A 180 17.53 -7.16 -16.01
CA ALA A 180 18.64 -6.91 -15.09
C ALA A 180 18.19 -6.09 -13.85
N LYS A 181 17.35 -5.06 -14.06
CA LYS A 181 16.79 -4.24 -12.97
C LYS A 181 15.83 -5.05 -12.08
N ILE A 182 14.99 -5.90 -12.66
CA ILE A 182 14.09 -6.78 -11.92
C ILE A 182 14.89 -7.69 -10.98
N THR A 183 15.90 -8.40 -11.49
CA THR A 183 16.75 -9.29 -10.67
C THR A 183 17.51 -8.54 -9.56
N VAL A 184 17.94 -7.30 -9.80
CA VAL A 184 18.52 -6.45 -8.74
C VAL A 184 17.48 -6.13 -7.66
N PHE A 185 16.25 -5.72 -8.03
CA PHE A 185 15.19 -5.43 -7.06
C PHE A 185 14.72 -6.68 -6.28
N GLU A 186 14.59 -7.83 -6.93
CA GLU A 186 14.31 -9.12 -6.27
C GLU A 186 15.37 -9.46 -5.21
N SER A 187 16.66 -9.26 -5.53
CA SER A 187 17.75 -9.48 -4.58
C SER A 187 17.66 -8.52 -3.37
N HIS A 188 17.33 -7.25 -3.61
CA HIS A 188 17.19 -6.24 -2.56
C HIS A 188 15.97 -6.50 -1.66
N LEU A 189 14.84 -6.91 -2.25
CA LEU A 189 13.64 -7.32 -1.51
C LEU A 189 13.95 -8.51 -0.59
N LYS A 190 14.63 -9.54 -1.10
CA LYS A 190 15.03 -10.73 -0.33
C LYS A 190 15.98 -10.42 0.84
N VAL A 191 16.90 -9.46 0.65
CA VAL A 191 17.76 -8.97 1.74
C VAL A 191 16.96 -8.17 2.76
N THR A 192 16.06 -7.30 2.30
CA THR A 192 15.19 -6.47 3.16
C THR A 192 14.24 -7.32 4.01
N GLU A 193 13.63 -8.35 3.42
CA GLU A 193 12.78 -9.32 4.11
C GLU A 193 13.55 -10.09 5.19
N LYS A 194 14.76 -10.58 4.86
CA LYS A 194 15.63 -11.25 5.84
C LYS A 194 15.95 -10.33 7.02
N LEU A 195 16.30 -9.07 6.75
CA LEU A 195 16.57 -8.08 7.79
C LEU A 195 15.33 -7.77 8.65
N ALA A 196 14.15 -7.69 8.04
CA ALA A 196 12.89 -7.52 8.78
C ALA A 196 12.61 -8.70 9.72
N ARG A 197 12.73 -9.95 9.22
CA ARG A 197 12.58 -11.17 10.04
C ARG A 197 13.60 -11.25 11.18
N GLN A 198 14.83 -10.77 10.97
CA GLN A 198 15.84 -10.68 12.03
C GLN A 198 15.46 -9.65 13.11
N LYS A 199 15.07 -8.43 12.71
CA LYS A 199 14.61 -7.38 13.64
C LYS A 199 13.40 -7.83 14.46
N GLU A 200 12.43 -8.47 13.82
CA GLU A 200 11.24 -9.05 14.44
C GLU A 200 11.60 -10.06 15.56
N SER A 201 12.57 -10.94 15.30
CA SER A 201 13.07 -11.88 16.32
C SER A 201 13.73 -11.16 17.50
N THR A 202 14.54 -10.14 17.25
CA THR A 202 15.20 -9.36 18.31
C THR A 202 14.20 -8.53 19.13
N ILE A 203 13.15 -8.00 18.50
CA ILE A 203 12.07 -7.28 19.20
C ILE A 203 11.36 -8.25 20.15
N LYS A 204 10.93 -9.42 19.67
CA LYS A 204 10.27 -10.45 20.51
C LYS A 204 11.12 -10.91 21.68
N GLU A 205 12.43 -11.07 21.49
CA GLU A 205 13.36 -11.35 22.59
C GLU A 205 13.42 -10.22 23.63
N LEU A 206 13.39 -8.96 23.20
CA LEU A 206 13.42 -7.79 24.09
C LEU A 206 12.10 -7.63 24.84
N GLU A 207 10.95 -7.84 24.17
CA GLU A 207 9.62 -7.85 24.78
C GLU A 207 9.51 -8.93 25.87
N GLN A 208 9.97 -10.15 25.59
CA GLN A 208 10.00 -11.23 26.59
C GLN A 208 10.91 -10.89 27.79
N LYS A 209 12.11 -10.36 27.54
CA LYS A 209 13.05 -9.95 28.60
C LYS A 209 12.51 -8.79 29.44
N LEU A 210 11.74 -7.88 28.84
CA LEU A 210 11.09 -6.77 29.53
C LEU A 210 9.89 -7.26 30.36
N ALA A 211 9.03 -8.11 29.79
CA ALA A 211 7.88 -8.70 30.49
C ALA A 211 8.31 -9.49 31.75
N ALA A 212 9.37 -10.30 31.64
CA ALA A 212 9.95 -11.01 32.78
C ALA A 212 10.42 -10.06 33.89
N LYS A 213 11.08 -8.94 33.54
CA LYS A 213 11.48 -7.91 34.52
C LYS A 213 10.29 -7.18 35.14
N VAL A 214 9.22 -6.92 34.38
CA VAL A 214 7.99 -6.32 34.93
C VAL A 214 7.40 -7.25 35.99
N GLN A 215 7.27 -8.55 35.71
CA GLN A 215 6.79 -9.54 36.67
C GLN A 215 7.69 -9.65 37.92
N GLU A 216 9.02 -9.57 37.75
CA GLU A 216 9.99 -9.53 38.85
C GLU A 216 9.77 -8.30 39.76
N PHE A 217 9.61 -7.10 39.17
CA PHE A 217 9.32 -5.88 39.91
C PHE A 217 7.94 -5.89 40.57
N GLU A 218 6.92 -6.46 39.92
CA GLU A 218 5.57 -6.63 40.48
C GLU A 218 5.57 -7.55 41.70
N SER A 219 6.30 -8.67 41.66
CA SER A 219 6.48 -9.55 42.82
C SER A 219 7.19 -8.82 43.96
N MET A 220 8.34 -8.19 43.70
CA MET A 220 9.05 -7.41 44.73
C MET A 220 8.20 -6.27 45.32
N ALA A 221 7.33 -5.65 44.53
CA ALA A 221 6.40 -4.62 45.00
C ALA A 221 5.27 -5.21 45.86
N LYS A 222 4.77 -6.40 45.54
CA LYS A 222 3.81 -7.17 46.36
C LYS A 222 4.45 -7.58 47.70
N ASP A 223 5.64 -8.16 47.67
CA ASP A 223 6.35 -8.64 48.86
C ASP A 223 6.68 -7.49 49.82
N LYS A 224 7.14 -6.34 49.29
CA LYS A 224 7.34 -5.11 50.08
C LYS A 224 6.03 -4.58 50.66
N ARG A 225 4.92 -4.61 49.92
CA ARG A 225 3.60 -4.18 50.41
C ARG A 225 3.12 -5.07 51.56
N GLU A 226 3.29 -6.39 51.45
CA GLU A 226 2.99 -7.32 52.55
C GLU A 226 3.88 -7.13 53.78
N LEU A 227 5.17 -6.81 53.60
CA LEU A 227 6.05 -6.51 54.72
C LEU A 227 5.65 -5.21 55.44
N VAL A 228 5.20 -4.20 54.69
CA VAL A 228 4.67 -2.95 55.25
C VAL A 228 3.39 -3.21 56.04
N THR A 229 2.39 -3.90 55.49
CA THR A 229 1.13 -4.16 56.23
C THR A 229 1.33 -5.01 57.49
N ARG A 230 2.30 -5.94 57.50
CA ARG A 230 2.70 -6.66 58.72
C ARG A 230 3.29 -5.72 59.78
N ARG A 231 4.13 -4.76 59.38
CA ARG A 231 4.71 -3.76 60.29
C ARG A 231 3.70 -2.73 60.77
N ASP A 232 2.77 -2.30 59.94
CA ASP A 232 1.69 -1.40 60.37
C ASP A 232 0.79 -2.05 61.42
N ALA A 233 0.53 -3.36 61.29
CA ALA A 233 -0.18 -4.14 62.31
C ALA A 233 0.63 -4.29 63.61
N GLU A 234 1.93 -4.59 63.52
CA GLU A 234 2.86 -4.65 64.67
C GLU A 234 2.93 -3.30 65.41
N ILE A 235 3.05 -2.19 64.67
CA ILE A 235 3.04 -0.82 65.23
C ILE A 235 1.70 -0.50 65.90
N SER A 236 0.57 -0.97 65.35
CA SER A 236 -0.75 -0.79 65.95
C SER A 236 -0.90 -1.54 67.29
N ASP A 237 -0.45 -2.79 67.36
CA ASP A 237 -0.42 -3.60 68.58
C ASP A 237 0.51 -2.98 69.65
N LEU A 238 1.73 -2.60 69.26
CA LEU A 238 2.67 -1.90 70.14
C LEU A 238 2.10 -0.56 70.64
N LYS A 239 1.38 0.18 69.80
CA LYS A 239 0.72 1.43 70.20
C LYS A 239 -0.39 1.19 71.22
N SER A 240 -1.23 0.16 71.05
CA SER A 240 -2.22 -0.21 72.07
C SER A 240 -1.55 -0.54 73.40
N LYS A 241 -0.49 -1.35 73.38
CA LYS A 241 0.29 -1.70 74.58
C LYS A 241 0.92 -0.47 75.26
N ILE A 242 1.38 0.52 74.50
CA ILE A 242 1.88 1.79 75.03
C ILE A 242 0.76 2.61 75.69
N ASP A 243 -0.42 2.70 75.08
CA ASP A 243 -1.55 3.44 75.66
C ASP A 243 -2.18 2.71 76.85
N ASP A 244 -2.13 1.38 76.91
CA ASP A 244 -2.53 0.58 78.09
C ASP A 244 -1.51 0.72 79.25
N ASN A 245 -0.20 0.62 78.96
CA ASN A 245 0.86 0.90 79.95
C ASN A 245 0.78 2.34 80.48
N ARG A 246 0.41 3.32 79.62
CA ARG A 246 0.17 4.71 80.03
C ARG A 246 -0.98 4.84 81.03
N LYS A 247 -2.07 4.08 80.88
CA LYS A 247 -3.18 4.05 81.87
C LYS A 247 -2.66 3.52 83.21
N GLN A 248 -1.96 2.38 83.20
CA GLN A 248 -1.38 1.77 84.41
C GLN A 248 -0.40 2.71 85.12
N ILE A 249 0.44 3.44 84.39
CA ILE A 249 1.32 4.47 84.97
C ILE A 249 0.51 5.59 85.63
N GLY A 250 -0.55 6.08 84.97
CA GLY A 250 -1.44 7.09 85.55
C GLY A 250 -2.18 6.62 86.81
N GLU A 251 -2.60 5.36 86.86
CA GLU A 251 -3.20 4.72 88.03
C GLU A 251 -2.18 4.59 89.18
N LEU A 252 -0.94 4.18 88.89
CA LEU A 252 0.15 4.10 89.87
C LEU A 252 0.58 5.50 90.36
N GLU A 253 0.60 6.52 89.52
CA GLU A 253 0.85 7.91 89.92
C GLU A 253 -0.26 8.47 90.82
N LEU A 254 -1.51 8.07 90.59
CA LEU A 254 -2.64 8.44 91.46
C LEU A 254 -2.52 7.75 92.82
N ALA A 255 -2.19 6.45 92.84
CA ALA A 255 -1.97 5.68 94.05
C ALA A 255 -0.78 6.19 94.87
N ASN A 256 0.33 6.57 94.20
CA ASN A 256 1.48 7.20 94.84
C ASN A 256 1.11 8.58 95.41
N ARG A 257 0.37 9.42 94.68
CA ARG A 257 -0.13 10.71 95.21
C ARG A 257 -1.00 10.50 96.46
N LYS A 258 -2.01 9.65 96.37
CA LYS A 258 -2.91 9.32 97.49
C LYS A 258 -2.15 8.80 98.72
N THR A 259 -1.19 7.89 98.54
CA THR A 259 -0.39 7.37 99.66
C THR A 259 0.58 8.41 100.23
N THR A 260 1.10 9.36 99.42
CA THR A 260 1.87 10.50 99.95
C THR A 260 1.00 11.53 100.69
N GLU A 261 -0.23 11.77 100.24
CA GLU A 261 -1.21 12.64 100.93
C GLU A 261 -1.70 12.01 102.24
N GLU A 262 -1.95 10.70 102.25
CA GLU A 262 -2.23 9.92 103.45
C GLU A 262 -1.05 9.94 104.42
N ALA A 263 0.18 9.71 103.94
CA ALA A 263 1.39 9.77 104.78
C ALA A 263 1.61 11.17 105.37
N ALA A 264 1.41 12.24 104.59
CA ALA A 264 1.48 13.61 105.09
C ALA A 264 0.38 13.91 106.13
N SER A 265 -0.84 13.41 105.91
CA SER A 265 -1.96 13.54 106.85
C SER A 265 -1.71 12.77 108.16
N HIS A 266 -1.15 11.57 108.08
CA HIS A 266 -0.73 10.80 109.25
C HIS A 266 0.45 11.43 109.98
N ALA A 267 1.43 12.00 109.26
CA ALA A 267 2.55 12.72 109.85
C ALA A 267 2.07 13.97 110.62
N LYS A 268 1.19 14.78 110.01
CA LYS A 268 0.57 15.92 110.70
C LYS A 268 -0.21 15.47 111.94
N ARG A 269 -1.03 14.42 111.84
CA ARG A 269 -1.78 13.90 113.00
C ARG A 269 -0.87 13.37 114.10
N ALA A 270 0.31 12.83 113.75
CA ALA A 270 1.32 12.43 114.72
C ALA A 270 2.03 13.65 115.37
N GLU A 271 2.22 14.73 114.61
CA GLU A 271 2.72 16.02 115.11
C GLU A 271 1.72 16.68 116.07
N ASP A 272 0.43 16.76 115.72
CA ASP A 272 -0.67 17.22 116.60
C ASP A 272 -0.70 16.41 117.92
N VAL A 273 -0.53 15.08 117.84
CA VAL A 273 -0.46 14.18 119.01
C VAL A 273 0.82 14.38 119.81
N ALA A 274 1.96 14.64 119.17
CA ALA A 274 3.22 14.92 119.85
C ALA A 274 3.19 16.27 120.58
N GLU A 275 2.62 17.31 119.97
CA GLU A 275 2.48 18.65 120.57
C GLU A 275 1.49 18.62 121.74
N THR A 276 0.31 18.01 121.59
CA THR A 276 -0.65 17.86 122.69
C THR A 276 -0.12 16.97 123.82
N SER A 277 0.72 15.97 123.52
CA SER A 277 1.42 15.17 124.54
C SER A 277 2.51 15.98 125.23
N ARG A 278 3.27 16.81 124.50
CA ARG A 278 4.30 17.71 125.06
C ARG A 278 3.68 18.76 125.98
N ALA A 279 2.54 19.35 125.60
CA ALA A 279 1.78 20.26 126.44
C ALA A 279 1.30 19.59 127.74
N LYS A 280 0.82 18.33 127.67
CA LYS A 280 0.49 17.53 128.87
C LYS A 280 1.70 17.24 129.74
N ILE A 281 2.85 16.91 129.15
CA ILE A 281 4.10 16.70 129.90
C ILE A 281 4.51 17.98 130.64
N THR A 282 4.54 19.14 129.97
CA THR A 282 4.89 20.42 130.61
C THR A 282 3.90 20.82 131.72
N ALA A 283 2.60 20.51 131.56
CA ALA A 283 1.62 20.71 132.62
C ALA A 283 1.87 19.78 133.84
N LEU A 284 2.21 18.51 133.60
CA LEU A 284 2.57 17.55 134.65
C LEU A 284 3.89 17.91 135.34
N GLU A 285 4.90 18.38 134.61
CA GLU A 285 6.17 18.89 135.14
C GLU A 285 5.96 20.13 136.04
N SER A 286 5.01 21.00 135.69
CA SER A 286 4.62 22.12 136.53
C SER A 286 3.93 21.66 137.83
N GLN A 287 2.97 20.72 137.74
CA GLN A 287 2.32 20.11 138.90
C GLN A 287 3.33 19.36 139.80
N LEU A 288 4.33 18.70 139.21
CA LEU A 288 5.39 18.02 139.93
C LEU A 288 6.30 19.02 140.66
N ASN A 289 6.71 20.11 140.03
CA ASN A 289 7.47 21.18 140.70
C ASN A 289 6.69 21.84 141.84
N GLU A 290 5.39 22.10 141.65
CA GLU A 290 4.52 22.68 142.69
C GLU A 290 4.38 21.73 143.89
N THR A 291 4.15 20.44 143.65
CA THR A 291 4.04 19.43 144.71
C THR A 291 5.39 19.13 145.37
N GLU A 292 6.51 19.16 144.65
CA GLU A 292 7.85 19.02 145.24
C GLU A 292 8.19 20.22 146.13
N LYS A 293 7.91 21.45 145.69
CA LYS A 293 8.06 22.68 146.49
C LYS A 293 7.21 22.64 147.76
N LEU A 294 5.95 22.20 147.67
CA LEU A 294 5.05 22.03 148.81
C LEU A 294 5.55 20.91 149.75
N THR A 295 6.15 19.85 149.21
CA THR A 295 6.81 18.79 149.99
C THR A 295 8.06 19.31 150.71
N ARG A 296 8.93 20.09 150.05
CA ARG A 296 10.09 20.74 150.68
C ARG A 296 9.67 21.69 151.81
N GLN A 297 8.53 22.38 151.70
CA GLN A 297 7.98 23.17 152.81
C GLN A 297 7.55 22.28 153.99
N LYS A 298 6.85 21.17 153.75
CA LYS A 298 6.49 20.20 154.80
C LYS A 298 7.73 19.62 155.48
N GLU A 299 8.76 19.27 154.72
CA GLU A 299 10.05 18.78 155.21
C GLU A 299 10.71 19.78 156.17
N THR A 300 10.69 21.08 155.87
CA THR A 300 11.20 22.11 156.78
C THR A 300 10.38 22.24 158.06
N SER A 301 9.05 22.14 157.98
CA SER A 301 8.17 22.17 159.16
C SER A 301 8.35 20.93 160.05
N ILE A 302 8.62 19.76 159.46
CA ILE A 302 8.94 18.53 160.20
C ILE A 302 10.23 18.72 160.99
N LYS A 303 11.30 19.23 160.37
CA LYS A 303 12.58 19.49 161.07
C LYS A 303 12.47 20.47 162.23
N GLU A 304 11.62 21.50 162.14
CA GLU A 304 11.34 22.35 163.29
C GLU A 304 10.67 21.60 164.45
N VAL A 305 9.74 20.68 164.15
CA VAL A 305 9.04 19.87 165.16
C VAL A 305 10.00 18.87 165.80
N GLU A 306 10.86 18.21 165.01
CA GLU A 306 11.89 17.29 165.51
C GLU A 306 12.86 17.98 166.47
N GLN A 307 13.36 19.18 166.13
CA GLN A 307 14.24 19.96 167.01
C GLN A 307 13.54 20.37 168.31
N LYS A 308 12.27 20.80 168.25
CA LYS A 308 11.45 21.12 169.43
C LYS A 308 11.20 19.88 170.31
N LEU A 309 11.09 18.69 169.71
CA LEU A 309 10.89 17.44 170.44
C LEU A 309 12.18 16.97 171.13
N ALA A 310 13.32 17.02 170.43
CA ALA A 310 14.62 16.63 170.96
C ALA A 310 15.02 17.44 172.21
N ALA A 311 14.77 18.76 172.20
CA ALA A 311 15.01 19.63 173.36
C ALA A 311 14.20 19.18 174.60
N LYS A 312 12.92 18.81 174.44
CA LYS A 312 12.09 18.30 175.54
C LYS A 312 12.54 16.94 176.06
N VAL A 313 13.12 16.08 175.22
CA VAL A 313 13.65 14.78 175.69
C VAL A 313 14.84 14.99 176.62
N GLN A 314 15.78 15.88 176.27
CA GLN A 314 16.91 16.21 177.17
C GLN A 314 16.46 16.82 178.51
N GLU A 315 15.42 17.65 178.51
CA GLU A 315 14.83 18.22 179.72
C GLU A 315 14.30 17.11 180.65
N PHE A 316 13.51 16.16 180.12
CA PHE A 316 13.01 15.02 180.90
C PHE A 316 14.11 14.04 181.36
N GLU A 317 15.16 13.80 180.56
CA GLU A 317 16.30 12.96 180.96
C GLU A 317 17.10 13.53 182.14
N SER A 318 17.04 14.84 182.38
CA SER A 318 17.61 15.46 183.58
C SER A 318 16.75 15.17 184.82
N MET A 319 15.43 15.34 184.71
CA MET A 319 14.45 15.14 185.80
C MET A 319 14.38 13.69 186.32
N VAL A 320 14.74 12.70 185.51
CA VAL A 320 14.72 11.28 185.93
C VAL A 320 15.90 10.96 186.86
N LYS A 321 17.09 11.52 186.61
CA LYS A 321 18.33 11.19 187.34
C LYS A 321 18.30 11.60 188.82
N ASP A 322 17.59 12.69 189.15
CA ASP A 322 17.45 13.14 190.55
C ASP A 322 16.58 12.20 191.41
N LYS A 323 15.73 11.36 190.82
CA LYS A 323 14.84 10.46 191.59
C LYS A 323 15.50 9.19 192.11
N GLU A 324 16.59 8.73 191.51
CA GLU A 324 17.26 7.47 191.92
C GLU A 324 18.01 7.60 193.25
N LEU A 325 18.33 8.82 193.71
CA LEU A 325 19.02 9.07 194.99
C LEU A 325 18.18 8.72 196.23
N LEU A 326 16.85 8.75 196.13
CA LEU A 326 15.95 8.36 197.23
C LEU A 326 16.05 6.86 197.57
N ILE A 327 16.20 6.01 196.55
CA ILE A 327 16.18 4.54 196.68
C ILE A 327 17.37 4.03 197.54
N ARG A 328 18.48 4.76 197.61
CA ARG A 328 19.62 4.41 198.49
C ARG A 328 19.37 4.69 199.98
N ARG A 329 18.51 5.65 200.34
CA ARG A 329 18.30 6.05 201.75
C ARG A 329 17.40 5.06 202.51
N ASP A 330 16.38 4.50 201.87
CA ASP A 330 15.44 3.57 202.54
C ASP A 330 16.08 2.20 202.84
N ALA A 331 17.04 1.76 202.04
CA ALA A 331 17.79 0.52 202.29
C ALA A 331 18.62 0.61 203.59
N GLU A 332 19.26 1.75 203.84
CA GLU A 332 20.11 2.02 205.01
C GLU A 332 19.30 2.05 206.32
N ILE A 333 18.07 2.57 206.27
CA ILE A 333 17.12 2.57 207.40
C ILE A 333 16.66 1.14 207.75
N SER A 334 16.56 0.24 206.77
CA SER A 334 16.11 -1.15 206.97
C SER A 334 17.14 -2.01 207.72
N ASP A 335 18.44 -1.78 207.48
CA ASP A 335 19.51 -2.50 208.19
C ASP A 335 19.61 -2.07 209.66
N LEU A 336 19.61 -0.76 209.94
CA LEU A 336 19.59 -0.22 211.30
C LEU A 336 18.40 -0.75 212.13
N LYS A 337 17.24 -0.92 211.50
CA LYS A 337 16.04 -1.51 212.09
C LYS A 337 16.18 -3.01 212.40
N SER A 338 17.11 -3.69 211.73
CA SER A 338 17.44 -5.10 211.96
C SER A 338 18.45 -5.28 213.10
N GLN A 339 19.43 -4.36 213.23
CA GLN A 339 20.46 -4.42 214.28
C GLN A 339 19.89 -4.28 215.71
N LEU A 340 18.87 -3.43 215.90
CA LEU A 340 18.24 -3.24 217.22
C LEU A 340 17.53 -4.50 217.77
N LYS A 341 17.30 -5.52 216.94
CA LYS A 341 16.51 -6.73 217.27
C LYS A 341 17.27 -7.77 218.12
N ARG A 342 18.51 -7.51 218.55
CA ARG A 342 19.40 -8.48 219.25
C ARG A 342 20.29 -7.91 220.36
N LEU A 343 19.74 -7.25 221.40
CA LEU A 343 20.45 -7.17 222.70
C LEU A 343 19.52 -7.18 223.94
N PRO A 344 19.15 -8.36 224.47
CA PRO A 344 18.21 -8.47 225.58
C PRO A 344 18.90 -8.59 226.96
N LYS A 345 19.19 -7.45 227.62
CA LYS A 345 19.40 -7.40 229.09
C LYS A 345 19.31 -5.97 229.63
N GLY A 346 18.10 -5.55 230.01
CA GLY A 346 17.87 -4.20 230.55
C GLY A 346 16.40 -3.78 230.50
N ILE A 347 15.79 -3.78 231.67
CA ILE A 347 14.56 -3.08 232.11
C ILE A 347 14.14 -1.91 231.18
N GLY A 348 12.87 -1.71 230.78
CA GLY A 348 11.60 -2.35 231.16
C GLY A 348 10.48 -1.31 231.34
N GLN A 349 9.21 -1.74 231.29
CA GLN A 349 7.95 -0.95 231.48
C GLN A 349 7.42 -0.11 230.27
N ILE A 350 6.10 -0.25 230.00
CA ILE A 350 5.14 0.73 229.38
C ILE A 350 5.30 1.06 227.87
N SER A 351 4.27 1.15 226.97
CA SER A 351 2.84 0.70 226.90
C SER A 351 2.26 0.79 225.43
N SER A 352 0.98 0.43 225.21
CA SER A 352 0.21 0.00 223.97
C SER A 352 -0.56 1.03 223.03
N PHE A 353 -1.07 0.62 221.81
CA PHE A 353 -2.34 1.00 220.99
C PHE A 353 -2.37 1.60 219.45
N PHE A 354 -2.93 0.91 218.36
CA PHE A 354 -3.91 1.18 217.12
C PHE A 354 -3.77 2.00 215.64
N ARG A 355 -4.33 1.56 214.36
CA ARG A 355 -4.85 2.07 212.87
C ARG A 355 -4.08 2.57 211.46
N GLN A 356 -4.49 2.95 210.12
CA GLN A 356 -5.39 2.67 208.78
C GLN A 356 -5.25 3.57 207.34
N ALA A 357 -5.68 3.26 205.99
CA ALA A 357 -5.84 4.11 204.62
C ALA A 357 -6.34 3.53 203.10
N GLU A 358 -6.86 4.27 201.96
CA GLU A 358 -7.56 3.83 200.56
C GLU A 358 -7.61 4.68 199.06
N ALA A 359 -8.06 4.28 197.72
CA ALA A 359 -8.08 5.03 196.25
C ALA A 359 -8.78 4.54 194.75
N LEU A 360 -9.04 5.28 193.51
CA LEU A 360 -9.74 4.94 192.05
C LEU A 360 -9.74 5.77 190.54
N SER A 361 -10.14 5.26 189.23
CA SER A 361 -10.76 5.79 187.79
C SER A 361 -10.03 6.09 186.27
N GLY A 362 -10.41 6.26 184.86
CA GLY A 362 -11.40 6.01 183.59
C GLY A 362 -11.37 6.80 182.05
N ILE A 363 -11.86 6.38 180.72
CA ILE A 363 -12.46 7.12 179.35
C ILE A 363 -12.14 6.96 177.64
N GLU A 364 -13.10 7.12 176.55
CA GLU A 364 -13.41 7.49 174.94
C GLU A 364 -12.71 7.21 173.39
N GLY A 365 -13.04 7.37 171.95
CA GLY A 365 -14.03 7.75 170.68
C GLY A 365 -13.48 7.78 169.03
N GLN A 366 -13.90 8.03 167.64
CA GLN A 366 -14.98 8.14 166.39
C GLN A 366 -14.47 8.51 164.76
N ASP A 367 -14.89 8.66 163.35
CA ASP A 367 -15.87 8.47 162.02
C ASP A 367 -15.39 8.98 160.42
N VAL A 368 -15.82 9.09 159.01
CA VAL A 368 -16.76 8.73 157.68
C VAL A 368 -16.56 9.57 156.17
N SER A 369 -16.98 9.61 154.75
CA SER A 369 -17.45 8.98 153.28
C SER A 369 -17.76 9.95 151.88
N THR A 370 -18.09 9.91 150.44
CA THR A 370 -18.15 9.20 148.92
C THR A 370 -18.83 9.87 147.46
N ALA A 371 -18.64 9.61 146.02
CA ALA A 371 -19.34 10.16 144.60
C ALA A 371 -19.14 9.68 142.93
N ALA A 372 -19.84 10.10 141.68
CA ALA A 372 -19.71 9.75 140.04
C ALA A 372 -20.53 10.39 138.64
N GLN A 373 -20.34 10.17 137.18
CA GLN A 373 -21.09 10.67 135.75
C GLN A 373 -20.89 10.20 134.08
N ASN A 374 -21.49 10.72 132.82
CA ASN A 374 -21.69 10.18 131.24
C ASN A 374 -21.77 10.97 129.66
N GLU A 375 -22.31 10.51 128.35
CA GLU A 375 -21.96 10.68 126.72
C GLU A 375 -22.90 11.01 125.22
N PRO A 376 -22.74 10.69 123.76
CA PRO A 376 -23.17 11.33 122.25
C PRO A 376 -23.87 10.56 120.83
N VAL A 377 -24.09 10.69 119.35
CA VAL A 377 -23.83 11.27 117.78
C VAL A 377 -24.93 11.07 116.41
N ASP A 378 -25.08 11.14 114.93
CA ASP A 378 -24.63 11.39 113.32
C ASP A 378 -25.75 11.61 111.96
N GLU A 379 -25.94 11.62 110.47
CA GLU A 379 -25.54 11.35 108.84
C GLU A 379 -26.33 12.12 107.45
N VAL A 380 -26.58 12.08 105.95
CA VAL A 380 -26.55 11.41 104.40
C VAL A 380 -26.91 12.17 102.83
N GLU A 381 -27.00 11.65 101.43
CA GLU A 381 -27.30 12.27 99.86
C GLU A 381 -27.98 11.50 98.43
N GLU A 382 -28.14 11.58 96.94
CA GLU A 382 -27.80 12.16 95.39
C GLU A 382 -28.62 11.77 93.86
N LYS A 383 -28.64 12.34 92.47
CA LYS A 383 -29.04 11.82 90.88
C LYS A 383 -29.31 12.59 89.31
N PRO A 384 -29.36 12.07 87.90
CA PRO A 384 -29.48 12.68 86.32
C PRO A 384 -30.04 12.05 84.75
N VAL A 385 -30.20 12.64 83.39
CA VAL A 385 -30.61 12.12 81.81
C VAL A 385 -30.63 13.00 80.28
N ALA A 386 -30.95 12.95 78.80
CA ALA A 386 -31.38 12.25 77.31
C ALA A 386 -31.51 13.11 75.74
N VAL A 387 -31.82 13.00 74.27
CA VAL A 387 -31.98 12.28 72.72
C VAL A 387 -32.35 13.14 71.22
N GLN A 388 -32.63 13.03 69.74
CA GLN A 388 -32.69 12.28 68.21
C GLN A 388 -33.12 12.95 66.62
N SER A 389 -33.11 12.43 65.20
CA SER A 389 -33.51 13.05 63.66
C SER A 389 -33.57 12.35 62.02
N ASN A 390 -34.09 12.83 60.69
CA ASN A 390 -34.12 12.30 59.06
C ASN A 390 -34.67 13.12 57.57
N ILE A 391 -34.93 12.99 56.08
CA ILE A 391 -35.02 12.24 54.55
C ILE A 391 -35.40 12.93 52.94
N ALA A 392 -35.34 12.41 51.52
CA ALA A 392 -35.84 12.93 49.98
C ALA A 392 -35.74 12.25 48.31
N ARG A 393 -36.35 12.61 46.98
CA ARG A 393 -36.19 12.14 45.33
C ARG A 393 -37.00 12.63 43.82
N VAL A 394 -36.68 12.44 42.36
CA VAL A 394 -37.44 12.74 40.85
C VAL A 394 -37.04 12.27 39.19
N THR A 395 -37.76 12.35 37.86
CA THR A 395 -37.45 12.01 36.19
C THR A 395 -38.44 12.09 34.71
N LEU A 396 -38.14 12.20 33.23
CA LEU A 396 -38.78 11.70 31.71
C LEU A 396 -38.77 12.33 30.02
N ILE A 397 -39.05 11.64 28.72
CA ILE A 397 -39.55 11.78 27.08
C ILE A 397 -38.84 11.99 25.52
N VAL A 398 -39.31 11.42 24.27
CA VAL A 398 -38.92 11.52 22.69
C VAL A 398 -39.99 11.21 21.46
N PRO A 399 -39.92 11.61 20.10
CA PRO A 399 -40.36 10.81 18.83
C PRO A 399 -39.91 11.13 17.29
N ALA A 400 -40.26 10.24 16.28
CA ALA A 400 -40.50 10.38 14.76
C ALA A 400 -39.41 10.25 13.61
N ALA A 401 -39.79 10.01 12.31
CA ALA A 401 -38.90 9.63 11.14
C ALA A 401 -39.38 9.99 9.68
N GLU A 402 -38.48 9.99 8.66
CA GLU A 402 -38.69 10.38 7.23
C GLU A 402 -38.07 9.41 6.17
N VAL A 403 -38.29 9.64 4.86
CA VAL A 403 -37.77 8.82 3.72
C VAL A 403 -36.38 9.27 3.28
N GLU A 404 -35.39 8.40 3.44
CA GLU A 404 -33.96 8.73 3.31
C GLU A 404 -33.36 8.34 1.93
N MET A 405 -32.73 9.30 1.24
CA MET A 405 -31.93 9.06 0.02
C MET A 405 -30.48 8.69 0.37
N VAL A 406 -29.72 8.09 -0.55
CA VAL A 406 -28.28 7.86 -0.32
C VAL A 406 -27.52 9.18 -0.46
N SER A 407 -26.96 9.67 0.65
CA SER A 407 -26.15 10.90 0.65
C SER A 407 -24.85 10.73 -0.15
N PRO A 408 -24.36 11.75 -0.89
CA PRO A 408 -23.15 11.66 -1.72
C PRO A 408 -21.89 11.16 -0.99
N GLU A 409 -21.81 11.41 0.32
CA GLU A 409 -20.72 10.99 1.21
C GLU A 409 -20.63 9.46 1.31
N ILE A 410 -21.76 8.76 1.25
CA ILE A 410 -21.81 7.29 1.24
C ILE A 410 -21.19 6.76 -0.05
N PHE A 411 -21.45 7.40 -1.19
CA PHE A 411 -20.82 7.06 -2.46
C PHE A 411 -19.31 7.33 -2.46
N GLN A 412 -18.86 8.47 -1.92
CA GLN A 412 -17.42 8.75 -1.79
C GLN A 412 -16.73 7.72 -0.88
N ARG A 413 -17.39 7.25 0.18
CA ARG A 413 -16.89 6.16 1.03
C ARG A 413 -16.84 4.82 0.30
N ILE A 414 -17.88 4.44 -0.45
CA ILE A 414 -17.88 3.21 -1.27
C ILE A 414 -16.75 3.23 -2.30
N ILE A 415 -16.53 4.37 -2.98
CA ILE A 415 -15.41 4.56 -3.90
C ILE A 415 -14.07 4.43 -3.17
N SER A 416 -13.95 4.99 -1.96
CA SER A 416 -12.72 4.93 -1.16
C SER A 416 -12.38 3.50 -0.70
N GLU A 417 -13.35 2.74 -0.18
CA GLU A 417 -13.14 1.34 0.21
C GLU A 417 -12.87 0.45 -1.01
N LEU A 418 -13.51 0.71 -2.16
CA LEU A 418 -13.24 -0.03 -3.40
C LEU A 418 -11.80 0.18 -3.87
N VAL A 419 -11.28 1.42 -3.80
CA VAL A 419 -9.85 1.73 -4.06
C VAL A 419 -8.95 0.93 -3.12
N GLN A 420 -9.24 0.90 -1.81
CA GLN A 420 -8.41 0.19 -0.82
C GLN A 420 -8.37 -1.33 -1.04
N VAL A 421 -9.50 -1.96 -1.41
CA VAL A 421 -9.58 -3.42 -1.59
C VAL A 421 -9.05 -3.90 -2.94
N THR A 422 -9.19 -3.09 -4.00
CA THR A 422 -8.82 -3.49 -5.37
C THR A 422 -7.49 -2.88 -5.86
N ASN A 423 -6.97 -1.86 -5.19
CA ASN A 423 -5.83 -1.04 -5.62
C ASN A 423 -6.02 -0.32 -6.98
N VAL A 424 -7.26 -0.19 -7.49
CA VAL A 424 -7.54 0.62 -8.68
C VAL A 424 -7.48 2.11 -8.36
N MET A 425 -7.16 2.94 -9.36
CA MET A 425 -7.18 4.40 -9.18
C MET A 425 -8.60 4.93 -8.92
N ALA A 426 -8.75 5.96 -8.09
CA ALA A 426 -10.05 6.53 -7.71
C ALA A 426 -10.99 6.89 -8.89
N PRO A 427 -10.52 7.40 -10.06
CA PRO A 427 -11.39 7.60 -11.22
C PRO A 427 -12.00 6.30 -11.77
N VAL A 428 -11.27 5.19 -11.71
CA VAL A 428 -11.73 3.86 -12.15
C VAL A 428 -12.76 3.30 -11.16
N ALA A 429 -12.50 3.41 -9.85
CA ALA A 429 -13.47 3.05 -8.83
C ALA A 429 -14.76 3.87 -8.94
N SER A 430 -14.67 5.18 -9.21
CA SER A 430 -15.84 6.03 -9.44
C SER A 430 -16.62 5.63 -10.71
N LEU A 431 -15.93 5.25 -11.79
CA LEU A 431 -16.55 4.75 -13.01
C LEU A 431 -17.30 3.42 -12.75
N ILE A 432 -16.69 2.48 -12.03
CA ILE A 432 -17.30 1.19 -11.65
C ILE A 432 -18.59 1.43 -10.84
N VAL A 433 -18.54 2.27 -9.80
CA VAL A 433 -19.71 2.60 -8.96
C VAL A 433 -20.83 3.25 -9.78
N ARG A 434 -20.49 4.14 -10.72
CA ARG A 434 -21.46 4.76 -11.63
C ARG A 434 -22.04 3.76 -12.64
N GLN A 435 -21.24 2.81 -13.11
CA GLN A 435 -21.68 1.78 -14.05
C GLN A 435 -22.61 0.76 -13.37
N GLN A 436 -22.30 0.33 -12.14
CA GLN A 436 -23.16 -0.57 -11.36
C GLN A 436 -24.47 0.11 -10.93
N ALA A 437 -24.43 1.37 -10.51
CA ALA A 437 -25.67 2.14 -10.24
C ALA A 437 -26.56 2.25 -11.51
N LYS A 438 -25.96 2.50 -12.67
CA LYS A 438 -26.66 2.55 -13.97
C LYS A 438 -27.18 1.18 -14.41
N ALA A 439 -26.48 0.08 -14.09
CA ALA A 439 -26.95 -1.28 -14.36
C ALA A 439 -28.21 -1.63 -13.53
N LEU A 440 -28.36 -1.05 -12.33
CA LEU A 440 -29.57 -1.12 -11.53
C LEU A 440 -30.69 -0.17 -12.01
N GLY A 441 -30.44 0.64 -13.05
CA GLY A 441 -31.39 1.61 -13.62
C GLY A 441 -31.38 2.99 -12.97
N GLU A 442 -30.51 3.22 -11.98
CA GLU A 442 -30.49 4.43 -11.15
C GLU A 442 -29.34 5.37 -11.54
N SER A 443 -29.33 6.57 -10.96
CA SER A 443 -28.19 7.49 -11.01
C SER A 443 -27.64 7.72 -9.60
N VAL A 444 -26.31 7.84 -9.47
CA VAL A 444 -25.62 8.05 -8.18
C VAL A 444 -26.15 9.29 -7.46
N GLU A 445 -26.52 10.32 -8.23
CA GLU A 445 -27.06 11.59 -7.76
C GLU A 445 -28.50 11.53 -7.23
N LYS A 446 -29.22 10.40 -7.43
CA LYS A 446 -30.62 10.19 -7.01
C LYS A 446 -30.89 8.77 -6.53
N PHE A 447 -29.89 8.10 -5.96
CA PHE A 447 -30.00 6.68 -5.64
C PHE A 447 -30.84 6.43 -4.36
N PRO A 448 -31.86 5.55 -4.39
CA PRO A 448 -32.70 5.26 -3.23
C PRO A 448 -31.98 4.35 -2.22
N ARG A 449 -32.06 4.67 -0.92
CA ARG A 449 -31.33 3.94 0.13
C ARG A 449 -31.75 2.47 0.27
N THR A 450 -33.00 2.16 -0.06
CA THR A 450 -33.54 0.79 -0.10
C THR A 450 -32.82 -0.13 -1.09
N ARG A 451 -32.20 0.42 -2.14
CA ARG A 451 -31.47 -0.35 -3.17
C ARG A 451 -29.96 -0.36 -2.95
N LEU A 452 -29.47 0.26 -1.87
CA LEU A 452 -28.06 0.24 -1.50
C LEU A 452 -27.51 -1.20 -1.31
N PRO A 453 -28.26 -2.20 -0.79
CA PRO A 453 -27.80 -3.57 -0.73
C PRO A 453 -27.52 -4.18 -2.12
N GLU A 454 -28.38 -3.91 -3.11
CA GLU A 454 -28.22 -4.37 -4.50
C GLU A 454 -26.91 -3.85 -5.11
N LEU A 455 -26.61 -2.56 -4.87
CA LEU A 455 -25.40 -1.92 -5.38
C LEU A 455 -24.14 -2.52 -4.74
N LEU A 456 -24.13 -2.75 -3.43
CA LEU A 456 -23.00 -3.36 -2.74
C LEU A 456 -22.78 -4.81 -3.16
N GLU A 457 -23.84 -5.55 -3.42
CA GLU A 457 -23.80 -6.93 -3.95
C GLU A 457 -23.27 -6.97 -5.40
N GLY A 458 -23.63 -6.00 -6.24
CA GLY A 458 -23.07 -5.83 -7.59
C GLY A 458 -21.58 -5.48 -7.56
N LEU A 459 -21.19 -4.53 -6.71
CA LEU A 459 -19.79 -4.11 -6.52
C LEU A 459 -18.91 -5.24 -5.96
N ALA A 460 -19.42 -6.04 -5.03
CA ALA A 460 -18.70 -7.19 -4.49
C ALA A 460 -18.35 -8.23 -5.56
N LYS A 461 -19.13 -8.34 -6.65
CA LYS A 461 -18.87 -9.26 -7.78
C LYS A 461 -17.89 -8.72 -8.81
N GLU A 462 -17.67 -7.40 -8.85
CA GLU A 462 -16.62 -6.78 -9.66
C GLU A 462 -15.22 -6.97 -9.03
N ILE A 463 -15.18 -7.15 -7.71
CA ILE A 463 -13.96 -7.53 -6.98
C ILE A 463 -13.65 -9.00 -7.32
N SER A 464 -12.47 -9.24 -7.88
CA SER A 464 -12.00 -10.55 -8.35
C SER A 464 -12.19 -11.66 -7.31
N ASP A 465 -12.37 -12.89 -7.78
CA ASP A 465 -12.86 -14.09 -7.06
C ASP A 465 -11.96 -14.64 -5.93
N ASP A 466 -11.01 -13.83 -5.45
CA ASP A 466 -10.36 -13.98 -4.13
C ASP A 466 -11.40 -13.60 -3.06
N GLY A 467 -12.23 -14.57 -2.67
CA GLY A 467 -13.38 -14.38 -1.78
C GLY A 467 -13.06 -13.67 -0.46
N ASN A 468 -11.80 -13.74 0.01
CA ASN A 468 -11.35 -12.96 1.16
C ASN A 468 -11.52 -11.45 0.93
N ARG A 469 -11.25 -10.93 -0.27
CA ARG A 469 -11.39 -9.50 -0.61
C ARG A 469 -12.84 -9.05 -0.66
N GLN A 470 -13.74 -9.92 -1.13
CA GLN A 470 -15.17 -9.64 -1.14
C GLN A 470 -15.73 -9.59 0.29
N ILE A 471 -15.23 -10.45 1.18
CA ILE A 471 -15.53 -10.41 2.63
C ILE A 471 -14.94 -9.14 3.26
N ASP A 472 -13.67 -8.82 3.01
CA ASP A 472 -12.98 -7.63 3.50
C ASP A 472 -13.72 -6.34 3.11
N PHE A 473 -14.18 -6.22 1.86
CA PHE A 473 -14.95 -5.07 1.37
C PHE A 473 -16.28 -4.91 2.12
N ARG A 474 -17.06 -6.01 2.25
CA ARG A 474 -18.32 -6.02 3.01
C ARG A 474 -18.08 -5.67 4.48
N GLN A 475 -17.02 -6.21 5.08
CA GLN A 475 -16.67 -5.97 6.48
C GLN A 475 -16.20 -4.53 6.73
N ARG A 476 -15.37 -3.95 5.85
CA ARG A 476 -14.92 -2.55 5.97
C ARG A 476 -16.07 -1.56 5.79
N LEU A 477 -17.01 -1.82 4.88
CA LEU A 477 -18.23 -1.02 4.75
C LEU A 477 -19.13 -1.12 5.98
N ALA A 478 -19.30 -2.31 6.56
CA ALA A 478 -20.07 -2.52 7.80
C ALA A 478 -19.38 -1.91 9.04
N GLN A 479 -18.05 -1.85 9.07
CA GLN A 479 -17.27 -1.26 10.18
C GLN A 479 -17.14 0.27 10.09
N SER A 480 -17.19 0.87 8.89
CA SER A 480 -16.87 2.29 8.70
C SER A 480 -18.05 3.25 8.95
N ALA A 481 -19.30 2.77 9.05
CA ALA A 481 -20.47 3.60 9.37
C ALA A 481 -21.66 2.80 9.91
N GLN A 482 -22.60 3.50 10.57
CA GLN A 482 -24.00 3.11 10.72
C GLN A 482 -24.76 3.09 9.37
N ILE A 483 -24.28 2.31 8.39
CA ILE A 483 -25.14 1.80 7.32
C ILE A 483 -25.93 0.64 7.93
N ILE A 484 -27.03 0.98 8.61
CA ILE A 484 -27.97 -0.03 9.13
C ILE A 484 -28.65 -0.67 7.92
N LEU A 485 -28.13 -1.84 7.53
CA LEU A 485 -28.81 -2.82 6.70
C LEU A 485 -29.90 -3.47 7.56
N ASN A 486 -31.11 -2.91 7.48
CA ASN A 486 -32.36 -3.58 7.88
C ASN A 486 -32.90 -4.42 6.71
#